data_AF-A0A1W2ALQ6-F1
#
_entry.id   AF-A0A1W2ALQ6-F1
#
_cell.length_a   1.000
_cell.length_b   1.000
_cell.length_c   1.000
_cell.angle_alpha   90.00
_cell.angle_beta   90.00
_cell.angle_gamma   90.00
#
_symmetry.space_group_name_H-M   'P 1'
#
loop_
_entity.id
_entity.type
_entity.pdbx_description
1 polymer ?
#
loop_
_entity_poly.entity_id
_entity_poly.type
_entity_poly.pdbx_seq_one_letter_code
_entity_poly.pdbx_strand_id
1 'polypeptide(L)'
;MNPTASTGTTNHIPSHRKLVTDDAVARSAEINAIIVPTARTVGYLRTAMALARAQGCILVALCSKRASAEAAFNLAKDMGTQILAVDVPRLSKRLLPTFHSSTILRHTKFDRRTDTSTKRNLGLLLALVAGWERILFLDDDISVPRVEDLNEAAGLLDGYAGVGLSIGGFWDNSVVCHAYRDSGGEQDTFIGGGALAIGNRSYTSFFPNIYNEDWFFLLDDKGLRPSAMTGQVIQKPYDPYRDGERARSEEFGDTLAEGLFSLLTTGKDLTDATDAYWRVFLDKRRSFIAEVLEMAETAPLTEAERSRMIIALKAAGGRSMLIKPDFCVRYLEAWRADRRIWQRHVAQTEHRYQRGGLEKLLADIGLMHCYRGAI
;
A
#
# COMPACT_ATOMS: atom_id res chain seq x y z
N MET A 1 26.00 16.78 32.06
CA MET A 1 24.85 16.71 31.13
C MET A 1 25.39 16.96 29.74
N ASN A 2 25.60 15.89 28.97
CA ASN A 2 25.99 16.03 27.57
C ASN A 2 24.76 16.43 26.77
N PRO A 3 24.84 17.44 25.88
CA PRO A 3 23.76 17.73 24.96
C PRO A 3 23.61 16.52 24.03
N THR A 4 22.43 15.89 24.05
CA THR A 4 22.00 14.92 23.06
C THR A 4 22.09 15.59 21.69
N ALA A 5 23.12 15.26 20.91
CA ALA A 5 23.21 15.66 19.53
C ALA A 5 21.96 15.16 18.81
N SER A 6 21.20 16.09 18.22
CA SER A 6 20.15 15.74 17.28
C SER A 6 20.77 14.88 16.18
N THR A 7 20.39 13.60 16.11
CA THR A 7 20.79 12.64 15.05
C THR A 7 19.96 12.84 13.76
N GLY A 8 19.33 14.01 13.62
CA GLY A 8 18.47 14.36 12.50
C GLY A 8 19.29 14.78 11.28
N THR A 9 18.97 14.18 10.12
CA THR A 9 19.45 14.67 8.82
C THR A 9 18.63 15.87 8.36
N THR A 10 19.23 16.79 7.61
CA THR A 10 18.52 17.89 6.94
C THR A 10 18.00 17.53 5.55
N ASN A 11 18.35 16.33 5.08
CA ASN A 11 18.04 15.81 3.74
C ASN A 11 16.78 14.93 3.71
N HIS A 12 16.15 14.71 4.85
CA HIS A 12 14.97 13.88 5.00
C HIS A 12 13.96 14.50 5.98
N ILE A 13 12.67 14.21 5.78
CA ILE A 13 11.61 14.59 6.72
C ILE A 13 11.24 13.33 7.52
N PRO A 14 11.51 13.28 8.82
CA PRO A 14 11.35 12.05 9.60
C PRO A 14 9.88 11.63 9.78
N SER A 15 8.93 12.54 9.60
CA SER A 15 7.51 12.28 9.79
C SER A 15 6.61 13.13 8.90
N HIS A 16 5.61 12.47 8.31
CA HIS A 16 4.51 13.08 7.59
C HIS A 16 3.19 13.07 8.38
N ARG A 17 3.20 12.63 9.65
CA ARG A 17 1.98 12.47 10.45
C ARG A 17 1.12 13.72 10.57
N LYS A 18 1.72 14.92 10.50
CA LYS A 18 0.99 16.19 10.51
C LYS A 18 0.03 16.39 9.33
N LEU A 19 0.13 15.56 8.29
CA LEU A 19 -0.77 15.58 7.14
C LEU A 19 -2.06 14.77 7.36
N VAL A 20 -2.15 13.98 8.42
CA VAL A 20 -3.32 13.15 8.74
C VAL A 20 -3.90 13.52 10.09
N THR A 21 -5.16 13.16 10.30
CA THR A 21 -5.75 13.22 11.64
C THR A 21 -5.35 11.97 12.40
N ASP A 22 -4.56 12.13 13.46
CA ASP A 22 -4.17 11.06 14.36
C ASP A 22 -5.22 10.85 15.46
N ASP A 23 -5.32 9.63 15.97
CA ASP A 23 -6.28 9.22 17.01
C ASP A 23 -7.73 9.70 16.76
N ALA A 24 -8.16 9.62 15.50
CA ALA A 24 -9.51 10.05 15.14
C ALA A 24 -10.55 9.11 15.77
N VAL A 25 -11.61 9.70 16.35
CA VAL A 25 -12.68 8.96 17.04
C VAL A 25 -13.97 9.09 16.27
N ALA A 26 -14.61 7.96 15.98
CA ALA A 26 -15.96 7.89 15.42
C ALA A 26 -16.77 6.79 16.10
N ARG A 27 -18.07 6.79 15.86
CA ARG A 27 -18.90 5.64 16.20
C ARG A 27 -18.50 4.47 15.31
N SER A 28 -18.28 3.31 15.90
CA SER A 28 -17.99 2.08 15.18
C SER A 28 -19.04 1.81 14.09
N ALA A 29 -18.59 1.34 12.93
CA ALA A 29 -19.43 0.93 11.82
C ALA A 29 -19.05 -0.47 11.34
N GLU A 30 -19.99 -1.14 10.67
CA GLU A 30 -19.76 -2.47 10.12
C GLU A 30 -18.86 -2.43 8.88
N ILE A 31 -18.08 -3.48 8.70
CA ILE A 31 -17.26 -3.72 7.51
C ILE A 31 -17.96 -4.77 6.64
N ASN A 32 -18.10 -4.50 5.35
CA ASN A 32 -18.72 -5.45 4.44
C ASN A 32 -17.76 -6.55 3.99
N ALA A 33 -16.47 -6.23 3.81
CA ALA A 33 -15.46 -7.20 3.41
C ALA A 33 -14.06 -6.87 3.89
N ILE A 34 -13.29 -7.92 4.18
CA ILE A 34 -11.83 -7.85 4.37
C ILE A 34 -11.18 -8.41 3.10
N ILE A 35 -10.36 -7.60 2.43
CA ILE A 35 -9.69 -7.95 1.18
C ILE A 35 -8.20 -8.18 1.45
N VAL A 36 -7.72 -9.37 1.10
CA VAL A 36 -6.35 -9.82 1.39
C VAL A 36 -5.60 -10.14 0.11
N PRO A 37 -4.71 -9.24 -0.35
CA PRO A 37 -3.70 -9.57 -1.34
C PRO A 37 -2.72 -10.59 -0.75
N THR A 38 -2.67 -11.81 -1.29
CA THR A 38 -1.74 -12.84 -0.79
C THR A 38 -0.89 -13.43 -1.91
N ALA A 39 0.39 -13.63 -1.61
CA ALA A 39 1.33 -14.33 -2.48
C ALA A 39 2.14 -15.42 -1.74
N ARG A 40 1.92 -15.53 -0.42
CA ARG A 40 2.56 -16.48 0.48
C ARG A 40 1.74 -17.78 0.52
N THR A 41 2.13 -18.74 1.35
CA THR A 41 1.33 -19.96 1.53
C THR A 41 0.00 -19.62 2.20
N VAL A 42 -1.07 -20.33 1.84
CA VAL A 42 -2.44 -20.03 2.32
C VAL A 42 -2.60 -20.02 3.84
N GLY A 43 -1.70 -20.64 4.59
CA GLY A 43 -1.69 -20.59 6.05
C GLY A 43 -1.57 -19.17 6.63
N TYR A 44 -1.05 -18.21 5.85
CA TYR A 44 -1.02 -16.80 6.23
C TYR A 44 -2.42 -16.17 6.30
N LEU A 45 -3.42 -16.72 5.58
CA LEU A 45 -4.79 -16.22 5.59
C LEU A 45 -5.55 -16.51 6.90
N ARG A 46 -5.05 -17.38 7.78
CA ARG A 46 -5.77 -17.80 9.01
C ARG A 46 -6.19 -16.62 9.87
N THR A 47 -5.30 -15.64 10.05
CA THR A 47 -5.60 -14.46 10.86
C THR A 47 -6.74 -13.65 10.24
N ALA A 48 -6.67 -13.37 8.94
CA ALA A 48 -7.71 -12.62 8.24
C ALA A 48 -9.05 -13.37 8.18
N MET A 49 -9.03 -14.70 8.04
CA MET A 49 -10.24 -15.53 8.11
C MET A 49 -10.92 -15.47 9.48
N ALA A 50 -10.14 -15.57 10.55
CA ALA A 50 -10.65 -15.43 11.91
C ALA A 50 -11.27 -14.04 12.13
N LEU A 51 -10.63 -12.98 11.62
CA LEU A 51 -11.14 -11.61 11.69
C LEU A 51 -12.45 -11.45 10.89
N ALA A 52 -12.50 -11.94 9.65
CA ALA A 52 -13.70 -11.85 8.82
C ALA A 52 -14.89 -12.57 9.49
N ARG A 53 -14.64 -13.76 10.05
CA ARG A 53 -15.64 -14.50 10.82
C ARG A 53 -16.09 -13.76 12.07
N ALA A 54 -15.17 -13.16 12.83
CA ALA A 54 -15.50 -12.39 14.03
C ALA A 54 -16.32 -11.13 13.70
N GLN A 55 -16.05 -10.51 12.55
CA GLN A 55 -16.79 -9.35 12.05
C GLN A 55 -18.08 -9.70 11.31
N GLY A 56 -18.35 -10.98 11.06
CA GLY A 56 -19.50 -11.42 10.26
C GLY A 56 -19.45 -10.95 8.80
N CYS A 57 -18.27 -10.66 8.26
CA CYS A 57 -18.09 -10.14 6.91
C CYS A 57 -17.44 -11.18 5.98
N ILE A 58 -17.51 -10.95 4.67
CA ILE A 58 -16.85 -11.83 3.69
C ILE A 58 -15.34 -11.55 3.65
N LEU A 59 -14.54 -12.62 3.55
CA LEU A 59 -13.12 -12.51 3.20
C LEU A 59 -12.96 -12.57 1.67
N VAL A 60 -12.22 -11.64 1.08
CA VAL A 60 -11.82 -11.70 -0.33
C VAL A 60 -10.32 -12.03 -0.40
N ALA A 61 -9.97 -13.26 -0.75
CA ALA A 61 -8.58 -13.69 -0.90
C ALA A 61 -8.13 -13.55 -2.36
N LEU A 62 -7.18 -12.67 -2.62
CA LEU A 62 -6.64 -12.42 -3.96
C LEU A 62 -5.28 -13.10 -4.08
N CYS A 63 -5.30 -14.32 -4.61
CA CYS A 63 -4.21 -15.28 -4.60
C CYS A 63 -3.28 -15.15 -5.81
N SER A 64 -1.99 -15.36 -5.56
CA SER A 64 -0.99 -15.65 -6.60
C SER A 64 0.24 -16.36 -6.01
N LYS A 65 1.21 -16.71 -6.86
CA LYS A 65 2.47 -17.37 -6.48
C LYS A 65 2.24 -18.63 -5.63
N ARG A 66 2.44 -18.56 -4.31
CA ARG A 66 2.33 -19.70 -3.38
C ARG A 66 0.94 -19.86 -2.76
N ALA A 67 0.01 -18.96 -3.06
CA ALA A 67 -1.40 -19.08 -2.72
C ALA A 67 -2.21 -19.45 -3.96
N SER A 68 -3.24 -20.28 -3.76
CA SER A 68 -4.27 -20.55 -4.77
C SER A 68 -5.66 -20.36 -4.18
N ALA A 69 -6.62 -20.03 -5.03
CA ALA A 69 -8.02 -19.87 -4.65
C ALA A 69 -8.59 -21.16 -4.04
N GLU A 70 -8.28 -22.31 -4.62
CA GLU A 70 -8.71 -23.63 -4.14
C GLU A 70 -8.20 -23.91 -2.71
N ALA A 71 -6.92 -23.68 -2.46
CA ALA A 71 -6.35 -23.92 -1.13
C ALA A 71 -6.88 -22.92 -0.08
N ALA A 72 -7.11 -21.66 -0.48
CA ALA A 72 -7.76 -20.67 0.38
C ALA A 72 -9.21 -21.06 0.70
N PHE A 73 -9.95 -21.60 -0.28
CA PHE A 73 -11.32 -22.08 -0.09
C PHE A 73 -11.39 -23.26 0.88
N ASN A 74 -10.53 -24.27 0.71
CA ASN A 74 -10.47 -25.42 1.62
C ASN A 74 -10.18 -24.99 3.06
N LEU A 75 -9.21 -24.07 3.23
CA LEU A 75 -8.90 -23.50 4.54
C LEU A 75 -10.09 -22.73 5.14
N ALA A 76 -10.81 -21.94 4.34
CA ALA A 76 -11.99 -21.20 4.80
C ALA A 76 -13.12 -22.12 5.25
N LYS A 77 -13.33 -23.24 4.54
CA LYS A 77 -14.30 -24.28 4.89
C LYS A 77 -13.98 -24.88 6.26
N ASP A 78 -12.71 -25.24 6.49
CA ASP A 78 -12.27 -25.78 7.78
C ASP A 78 -12.44 -24.76 8.93
N MET A 79 -12.32 -23.47 8.62
CA MET A 79 -12.46 -22.38 9.60
C MET A 79 -13.89 -21.86 9.76
N GLY A 80 -14.84 -22.33 8.94
CA GLY A 80 -16.22 -21.84 8.90
C GLY A 80 -16.31 -20.35 8.53
N THR A 81 -15.50 -19.90 7.56
CA THR A 81 -15.42 -18.50 7.14
C THR A 81 -16.02 -18.33 5.74
N GLN A 82 -16.84 -17.29 5.54
CA GLN A 82 -17.32 -16.93 4.21
C GLN A 82 -16.18 -16.32 3.38
N ILE A 83 -15.98 -16.81 2.16
CA ILE A 83 -14.86 -16.40 1.32
C ILE A 83 -15.25 -16.26 -0.15
N LEU A 84 -14.64 -15.26 -0.80
CA LEU A 84 -14.44 -15.19 -2.25
C LEU A 84 -12.94 -15.31 -2.52
N ALA A 85 -12.50 -16.42 -3.14
CA ALA A 85 -11.08 -16.66 -3.40
C ALA A 85 -10.79 -16.59 -4.90
N VAL A 86 -9.79 -15.80 -5.32
CA VAL A 86 -9.54 -15.53 -6.73
C VAL A 86 -8.06 -15.75 -7.09
N ASP A 87 -7.80 -16.57 -8.10
CA ASP A 87 -6.48 -16.71 -8.70
C ASP A 87 -6.21 -15.55 -9.68
N VAL A 88 -5.58 -14.48 -9.19
CA VAL A 88 -5.35 -13.26 -9.97
C VAL A 88 -4.59 -13.52 -11.29
N PRO A 89 -3.59 -14.41 -11.37
CA PRO A 89 -2.90 -14.71 -12.63
C PRO A 89 -3.79 -15.34 -13.72
N ARG A 90 -4.95 -15.92 -13.35
CA ARG A 90 -5.88 -16.55 -14.30
C ARG A 90 -6.90 -15.56 -14.87
N LEU A 91 -6.96 -14.33 -14.34
CA LEU A 91 -7.92 -13.33 -14.79
C LEU A 91 -7.57 -12.75 -16.16
N SER A 92 -8.62 -12.38 -16.89
CA SER A 92 -8.45 -11.63 -18.13
C SER A 92 -7.70 -10.33 -17.87
N LYS A 93 -6.64 -10.08 -18.64
CA LYS A 93 -5.90 -8.80 -18.62
C LYS A 93 -6.76 -7.59 -19.02
N ARG A 94 -7.97 -7.81 -19.54
CA ARG A 94 -8.94 -6.76 -19.90
C ARG A 94 -9.84 -6.36 -18.73
N LEU A 95 -9.77 -7.06 -17.61
CA LEU A 95 -10.60 -6.77 -16.44
C LEU A 95 -10.26 -5.41 -15.83
N LEU A 96 -8.97 -5.11 -15.71
CA LEU A 96 -8.48 -3.81 -15.25
C LEU A 96 -7.93 -3.02 -16.45
N PRO A 97 -8.06 -1.69 -16.45
CA PRO A 97 -7.51 -0.87 -17.52
C PRO A 97 -5.99 -0.95 -17.55
N THR A 98 -5.41 -0.73 -18.74
CA THR A 98 -3.96 -0.53 -18.85
C THR A 98 -3.63 0.91 -18.46
N PHE A 99 -2.79 1.06 -17.45
CA PHE A 99 -2.35 2.36 -16.97
C PHE A 99 -1.11 2.87 -17.73
N HIS A 100 -1.10 4.14 -18.09
CA HIS A 100 0.02 4.84 -18.70
C HIS A 100 1.23 4.84 -17.77
N SER A 101 1.03 5.10 -16.48
CA SER A 101 2.08 5.04 -15.44
C SER A 101 2.77 3.67 -15.39
N SER A 102 2.01 2.58 -15.55
CA SER A 102 2.58 1.23 -15.66
C SER A 102 3.32 1.01 -16.97
N THR A 103 2.83 1.61 -18.06
CA THR A 103 3.40 1.46 -19.40
C THR A 103 4.76 2.14 -19.52
N ILE A 104 4.93 3.34 -18.96
CA ILE A 104 6.20 4.07 -18.99
C ILE A 104 7.29 3.42 -18.11
N LEU A 105 6.91 2.63 -17.10
CA LEU A 105 7.86 1.88 -16.26
C LEU A 105 8.25 0.55 -16.88
N ARG A 106 7.39 -0.04 -17.71
CA ARG A 106 7.61 -1.36 -18.30
C ARG A 106 8.92 -1.40 -19.08
N HIS A 107 9.68 -2.49 -18.91
CA HIS A 107 11.00 -2.67 -19.56
C HIS A 107 12.08 -1.66 -19.17
N THR A 108 11.80 -0.74 -18.24
CA THR A 108 12.82 0.09 -17.61
C THR A 108 13.38 -0.64 -16.39
N LYS A 109 14.41 -0.06 -15.74
CA LYS A 109 14.86 -0.57 -14.45
C LYS A 109 13.76 -0.48 -13.39
N PHE A 110 12.89 0.54 -13.46
CA PHE A 110 11.82 0.82 -12.49
C PHE A 110 10.58 -0.10 -12.63
N ASP A 111 10.61 -1.06 -13.55
CA ASP A 111 9.51 -2.03 -13.73
C ASP A 111 9.34 -2.90 -12.46
N ARG A 112 8.18 -2.81 -11.83
CA ARG A 112 7.83 -3.55 -10.62
C ARG A 112 7.01 -4.78 -10.98
N ARG A 113 7.54 -5.97 -10.66
CA ARG A 113 6.94 -7.29 -10.98
C ARG A 113 6.09 -7.87 -9.84
N THR A 114 5.58 -7.02 -8.95
CA THR A 114 4.62 -7.41 -7.92
C THR A 114 3.20 -7.26 -8.45
N ASP A 115 2.24 -7.94 -7.84
CA ASP A 115 0.82 -7.87 -8.22
C ASP A 115 -0.06 -7.21 -7.15
N THR A 116 0.52 -6.60 -6.11
CA THR A 116 -0.21 -5.94 -5.02
C THR A 116 -1.17 -4.87 -5.53
N SER A 117 -0.69 -3.94 -6.37
CA SER A 117 -1.52 -2.91 -7.01
C SER A 117 -2.69 -3.51 -7.81
N THR A 118 -2.43 -4.52 -8.64
CA THR A 118 -3.46 -5.25 -9.40
C THR A 118 -4.51 -5.86 -8.48
N LYS A 119 -4.09 -6.51 -7.39
CA LYS A 119 -4.99 -7.12 -6.41
C LYS A 119 -5.82 -6.05 -5.69
N ARG A 120 -5.20 -4.97 -5.22
CA ARG A 120 -5.93 -3.89 -4.53
C ARG A 120 -6.96 -3.22 -5.46
N ASN A 121 -6.60 -2.94 -6.71
CA ASN A 121 -7.55 -2.41 -7.70
C ASN A 121 -8.68 -3.40 -8.03
N LEU A 122 -8.40 -4.70 -8.11
CA LEU A 122 -9.43 -5.72 -8.24
C LEU A 122 -10.36 -5.75 -7.02
N GLY A 123 -9.81 -5.59 -5.82
CA GLY A 123 -10.58 -5.48 -4.58
C GLY A 123 -11.57 -4.31 -4.61
N LEU A 124 -11.13 -3.14 -5.08
CA LEU A 124 -12.01 -1.98 -5.27
C LEU A 124 -13.14 -2.28 -6.28
N LEU A 125 -12.82 -2.94 -7.39
CA LEU A 125 -13.80 -3.29 -8.42
C LEU A 125 -14.85 -4.28 -7.90
N LEU A 126 -14.42 -5.29 -7.14
CA LEU A 126 -15.32 -6.25 -6.50
C LEU A 126 -16.23 -5.55 -5.48
N ALA A 127 -15.67 -4.67 -4.66
CA ALA A 127 -16.43 -3.91 -3.67
C ALA A 127 -17.49 -3.00 -4.30
N LEU A 128 -17.10 -2.29 -5.37
CA LEU A 128 -18.01 -1.47 -6.17
C LEU A 128 -19.20 -2.29 -6.68
N VAL A 129 -18.93 -3.41 -7.33
CA VAL A 129 -19.99 -4.23 -7.97
C VAL A 129 -20.85 -4.97 -6.94
N ALA A 130 -20.27 -5.32 -5.79
CA ALA A 130 -21.00 -5.92 -4.68
C ALA A 130 -21.84 -4.89 -3.89
N GLY A 131 -21.67 -3.59 -4.15
CA GLY A 131 -22.35 -2.53 -3.41
C GLY A 131 -21.87 -2.40 -1.96
N TRP A 132 -20.64 -2.82 -1.67
CA TRP A 132 -20.05 -2.67 -0.34
C TRP A 132 -19.76 -1.20 -0.03
N GLU A 133 -20.18 -0.75 1.15
CA GLU A 133 -19.96 0.62 1.59
C GLU A 133 -18.58 0.82 2.21
N ARG A 134 -18.12 -0.18 2.98
CA ARG A 134 -16.90 -0.11 3.80
C ARG A 134 -16.13 -1.42 3.65
N ILE A 135 -14.89 -1.31 3.17
CA ILE A 135 -13.98 -2.45 3.04
C ILE A 135 -12.68 -2.18 3.80
N LEU A 136 -11.99 -3.26 4.13
CA LEU A 136 -10.65 -3.22 4.72
C LEU A 136 -9.67 -3.95 3.82
N PHE A 137 -8.61 -3.29 3.37
CA PHE A 137 -7.42 -3.99 2.87
C PHE A 137 -6.57 -4.43 4.06
N LEU A 138 -6.18 -5.70 4.07
CA LEU A 138 -5.32 -6.28 5.10
C LEU A 138 -4.26 -7.18 4.46
N ASP A 139 -2.99 -6.95 4.75
CA ASP A 139 -1.91 -7.83 4.28
C ASP A 139 -1.91 -9.15 5.06
N ASP A 140 -1.46 -10.24 4.41
CA ASP A 140 -1.54 -11.60 4.96
C ASP A 140 -0.56 -11.89 6.13
N ASP A 141 0.32 -10.95 6.45
CA ASP A 141 1.28 -10.99 7.55
C ASP A 141 0.97 -10.00 8.68
N ILE A 142 -0.21 -9.36 8.63
CA ILE A 142 -0.71 -8.47 9.67
C ILE A 142 -1.60 -9.22 10.65
N SER A 143 -1.51 -8.85 11.92
CA SER A 143 -2.44 -9.27 12.97
C SER A 143 -3.12 -8.07 13.61
N VAL A 144 -4.36 -8.25 14.03
CA VAL A 144 -5.17 -7.18 14.62
C VAL A 144 -5.47 -7.61 16.06
N PRO A 145 -4.82 -7.02 17.08
CA PRO A 145 -5.01 -7.43 18.47
C PRO A 145 -6.41 -7.15 19.00
N ARG A 146 -7.01 -6.04 18.56
CA ARG A 146 -8.35 -5.60 18.95
C ARG A 146 -9.24 -5.51 17.71
N VAL A 147 -10.22 -6.39 17.63
CA VAL A 147 -11.11 -6.49 16.47
C VAL A 147 -11.94 -5.20 16.30
N GLU A 148 -12.23 -4.52 17.41
CA GLU A 148 -12.97 -3.26 17.47
C GLU A 148 -12.29 -2.13 16.69
N ASP A 149 -10.94 -2.14 16.63
CA ASP A 149 -10.15 -1.14 15.91
C ASP A 149 -10.54 -1.11 14.41
N LEU A 150 -10.98 -2.24 13.86
CA LEU A 150 -11.46 -2.30 12.47
C LEU A 150 -12.78 -1.53 12.31
N ASN A 151 -13.70 -1.66 13.27
CA ASN A 151 -15.02 -1.02 13.21
C ASN A 151 -14.92 0.47 13.53
N GLU A 152 -14.02 0.85 14.42
CA GLU A 152 -13.66 2.25 14.68
C GLU A 152 -13.09 2.91 13.41
N ALA A 153 -12.17 2.24 12.71
CA ALA A 153 -11.65 2.70 11.42
C ALA A 153 -12.75 2.81 10.36
N ALA A 154 -13.67 1.85 10.29
CA ALA A 154 -14.81 1.89 9.37
C ALA A 154 -15.76 3.06 9.67
N GLY A 155 -15.96 3.40 10.95
CA GLY A 155 -16.78 4.52 11.40
C GLY A 155 -16.30 5.89 10.94
N LEU A 156 -15.02 6.02 10.63
CA LEU A 156 -14.39 7.26 10.16
C LEU A 156 -14.60 7.50 8.65
N LEU A 157 -15.03 6.50 7.87
CA LEU A 157 -15.11 6.59 6.40
C LEU A 157 -16.17 7.58 5.88
N ASP A 158 -17.06 8.06 6.75
CA ASP A 158 -18.02 9.12 6.45
C ASP A 158 -17.36 10.52 6.40
N GLY A 159 -16.17 10.69 6.99
CA GLY A 159 -15.39 11.93 6.98
C GLY A 159 -14.06 11.83 6.22
N TYR A 160 -13.52 10.63 6.04
CA TYR A 160 -12.17 10.42 5.50
C TYR A 160 -12.18 9.55 4.23
N ALA A 161 -11.26 9.86 3.33
CA ALA A 161 -11.04 9.13 2.07
C ALA A 161 -10.41 7.76 2.30
N GLY A 162 -9.61 7.61 3.35
CA GLY A 162 -9.01 6.36 3.79
C GLY A 162 -8.56 6.49 5.23
N VAL A 163 -8.60 5.37 5.95
CA VAL A 163 -8.24 5.31 7.37
C VAL A 163 -7.24 4.19 7.57
N GLY A 164 -6.00 4.54 7.88
CA GLY A 164 -4.95 3.58 8.18
C GLY A 164 -5.03 3.11 9.63
N LEU A 165 -4.66 1.87 9.90
CA LEU A 165 -4.40 1.43 11.27
C LEU A 165 -2.92 1.60 11.61
N SER A 166 -2.62 2.06 12.83
CA SER A 166 -1.23 2.26 13.25
C SER A 166 -0.49 0.93 13.32
N ILE A 167 0.60 0.80 12.57
CA ILE A 167 1.40 -0.42 12.55
C ILE A 167 2.39 -0.42 13.72
N GLY A 168 2.25 -1.39 14.61
CA GLY A 168 3.16 -1.73 15.67
C GLY A 168 3.88 -3.07 15.44
N GLY A 169 4.74 -3.45 16.39
CA GLY A 169 5.58 -4.64 16.31
C GLY A 169 6.81 -4.42 15.43
N PHE A 170 6.65 -4.55 14.12
CA PHE A 170 7.71 -4.30 13.14
C PHE A 170 7.33 -3.13 12.23
N TRP A 171 8.25 -2.18 12.04
CA TRP A 171 7.92 -0.92 11.36
C TRP A 171 7.80 -1.10 9.84
N ASP A 172 6.71 -0.57 9.28
CA ASP A 172 6.44 -0.55 7.84
C ASP A 172 7.09 0.68 7.17
N ASN A 173 8.37 0.56 6.86
CA ASN A 173 9.11 1.57 6.12
C ASN A 173 9.83 0.93 4.93
N SER A 174 10.18 1.76 3.94
CA SER A 174 11.10 1.37 2.88
C SER A 174 12.44 0.92 3.45
N VAL A 175 13.19 0.14 2.68
CA VAL A 175 14.51 -0.34 3.10
C VAL A 175 15.44 0.78 3.57
N VAL A 176 15.45 1.94 2.90
CA VAL A 176 16.30 3.07 3.27
C VAL A 176 15.87 3.67 4.61
N CYS A 177 14.57 3.91 4.78
CA CYS A 177 14.03 4.49 6.01
C CYS A 177 14.13 3.51 7.20
N HIS A 178 14.04 2.20 6.95
CA HIS A 178 14.30 1.18 7.96
C HIS A 178 15.78 1.19 8.39
N ALA A 179 16.71 1.28 7.44
CA ALA A 179 18.14 1.38 7.72
C ALA A 179 18.49 2.66 8.48
N TYR A 180 17.84 3.79 8.17
CA TYR A 180 18.00 5.03 8.93
C TYR A 180 17.62 4.83 10.39
N ARG A 181 16.46 4.22 10.65
CA ARG A 181 16.01 3.92 12.02
C ARG A 181 16.96 2.98 12.74
N ASP A 182 17.32 1.86 12.13
CA ASP A 182 18.21 0.85 12.73
C ASP A 182 19.62 1.41 13.01
N SER A 183 20.01 2.46 12.29
CA SER A 183 21.27 3.17 12.48
C SER A 183 21.17 4.34 13.48
N GLY A 184 20.04 4.50 14.18
CA GLY A 184 19.83 5.51 15.22
C GLY A 184 19.16 6.82 14.76
N GLY A 185 18.64 6.84 13.53
CA GLY A 185 17.83 7.93 13.00
C GLY A 185 16.40 7.96 13.52
N GLU A 186 15.78 9.13 13.50
CA GLU A 186 14.36 9.28 13.82
C GLU A 186 13.52 9.08 12.56
N GLN A 187 12.63 8.09 12.58
CA GLN A 187 11.73 7.81 11.46
C GLN A 187 10.38 7.37 12.02
N ASP A 188 9.32 8.03 11.58
CA ASP A 188 7.94 7.61 11.83
C ASP A 188 7.42 6.69 10.73
N THR A 189 6.27 6.08 11.00
CA THR A 189 5.41 5.46 9.99
C THR A 189 4.25 6.38 9.64
N PHE A 190 3.73 6.23 8.43
CA PHE A 190 2.53 6.89 7.94
C PHE A 190 1.42 5.84 7.71
N ILE A 191 0.34 6.22 7.02
CA ILE A 191 -0.68 5.27 6.56
C ILE A 191 -0.01 4.25 5.62
N GLY A 192 0.00 2.99 6.03
CA GLY A 192 0.45 1.85 5.23
C GLY A 192 -0.74 1.03 4.74
N GLY A 193 -0.64 0.47 3.54
CA GLY A 193 -1.65 -0.39 2.94
C GLY A 193 -1.76 -1.77 3.58
N GLY A 194 -0.88 -2.08 4.54
CA GLY A 194 -0.94 -3.30 5.34
C GLY A 194 -2.25 -3.43 6.13
N ALA A 195 -2.84 -2.30 6.53
CA ALA A 195 -4.18 -2.24 7.13
C ALA A 195 -4.85 -0.89 6.81
N LEU A 196 -5.70 -0.87 5.79
CA LEU A 196 -6.32 0.36 5.26
C LEU A 196 -7.81 0.18 5.02
N ALA A 197 -8.63 0.92 5.76
CA ALA A 197 -10.08 0.98 5.58
C ALA A 197 -10.45 2.02 4.51
N ILE A 198 -11.41 1.68 3.65
CA ILE A 198 -11.82 2.49 2.50
C ILE A 198 -13.35 2.47 2.34
N GLY A 199 -13.93 3.66 2.20
CA GLY A 199 -15.35 3.85 1.91
C GLY A 199 -15.65 3.93 0.42
N ASN A 200 -16.88 3.61 0.03
CA ASN A 200 -17.34 3.61 -1.37
C ASN A 200 -17.03 4.89 -2.16
N ARG A 201 -17.08 6.06 -1.52
CA ARG A 201 -16.74 7.36 -2.15
C ARG A 201 -15.30 7.41 -2.66
N SER A 202 -14.42 6.56 -2.13
CA SER A 202 -13.01 6.47 -2.53
C SER A 202 -12.72 5.39 -3.57
N TYR A 203 -13.70 4.60 -4.02
CA TYR A 203 -13.48 3.58 -5.05
C TYR A 203 -13.13 4.16 -6.42
N THR A 204 -13.34 5.47 -6.60
CA THR A 204 -12.93 6.23 -7.79
C THR A 204 -11.44 6.63 -7.78
N SER A 205 -10.69 6.28 -6.73
CA SER A 205 -9.22 6.32 -6.72
C SER A 205 -8.64 4.92 -6.98
N PHE A 206 -7.34 4.84 -7.27
CA PHE A 206 -6.68 3.59 -7.64
C PHE A 206 -5.26 3.50 -7.08
N PHE A 207 -4.73 2.27 -7.04
CA PHE A 207 -3.38 1.95 -6.60
C PHE A 207 -2.45 1.81 -7.82
N PRO A 208 -1.52 2.72 -8.10
CA PRO A 208 -0.56 2.56 -9.22
C PRO A 208 0.46 1.43 -8.95
N ASN A 209 1.10 0.89 -9.99
CA ASN A 209 2.08 -0.20 -9.82
C ASN A 209 3.49 0.32 -9.47
N ILE A 210 3.63 0.91 -8.28
CA ILE A 210 4.88 1.36 -7.66
C ILE A 210 4.89 0.94 -6.18
N TYR A 211 5.99 1.13 -5.47
CA TYR A 211 5.99 1.06 -4.00
C TYR A 211 5.28 2.29 -3.41
N ASN A 212 4.72 2.17 -2.21
CA ASN A 212 3.86 3.18 -1.57
C ASN A 212 2.64 3.56 -2.45
N GLU A 213 2.05 2.57 -3.14
CA GLU A 213 0.89 2.81 -3.98
C GLU A 213 -0.37 3.23 -3.20
N ASP A 214 -0.40 2.91 -1.92
CA ASP A 214 -1.37 3.37 -0.92
C ASP A 214 -1.29 4.88 -0.68
N TRP A 215 -0.10 5.47 -0.61
CA TRP A 215 0.05 6.91 -0.48
C TRP A 215 -0.53 7.62 -1.70
N PHE A 216 -0.26 7.10 -2.90
CA PHE A 216 -0.85 7.59 -4.14
C PHE A 216 -2.36 7.41 -4.22
N PHE A 217 -2.89 6.32 -3.66
CA PHE A 217 -4.34 6.12 -3.56
C PHE A 217 -5.00 7.25 -2.78
N LEU A 218 -4.38 7.75 -1.71
CA LEU A 218 -4.93 8.82 -0.86
C LEU A 218 -4.88 10.21 -1.50
N LEU A 219 -4.05 10.43 -2.53
CA LEU A 219 -3.94 11.72 -3.21
C LEU A 219 -5.16 12.03 -4.12
N ASP A 220 -5.34 13.30 -4.43
CA ASP A 220 -6.13 13.84 -5.55
C ASP A 220 -5.28 14.68 -6.51
N ASP A 221 -5.91 15.46 -7.39
CA ASP A 221 -5.19 16.32 -8.34
C ASP A 221 -4.43 17.46 -7.65
N LYS A 222 -4.88 17.87 -6.45
CA LYS A 222 -4.34 18.99 -5.68
C LYS A 222 -3.45 18.55 -4.53
N GLY A 223 -3.79 17.48 -3.81
CA GLY A 223 -3.07 17.08 -2.62
C GLY A 223 -3.57 15.82 -1.95
N LEU A 224 -3.27 15.67 -0.67
CA LEU A 224 -3.77 14.58 0.14
C LEU A 224 -5.26 14.80 0.45
N ARG A 225 -6.10 13.81 0.11
CA ARG A 225 -7.51 13.82 0.53
C ARG A 225 -7.59 13.60 2.05
N PRO A 226 -8.65 14.09 2.74
CA PRO A 226 -8.79 13.90 4.18
C PRO A 226 -8.55 12.44 4.57
N SER A 227 -7.54 12.20 5.39
CA SER A 227 -7.12 10.85 5.78
C SER A 227 -6.84 10.81 7.29
N ALA A 228 -7.11 9.67 7.92
CA ALA A 228 -6.94 9.50 9.35
C ALA A 228 -6.16 8.24 9.69
N MET A 229 -5.64 8.20 10.91
CA MET A 229 -5.08 7.02 11.55
C MET A 229 -5.83 6.74 12.85
N THR A 230 -6.09 5.46 13.13
CA THR A 230 -6.72 5.01 14.39
C THR A 230 -6.38 3.56 14.67
N GLY A 231 -6.57 3.09 15.90
CA GLY A 231 -6.36 1.70 16.28
C GLY A 231 -4.93 1.21 16.05
N GLN A 232 -4.71 -0.10 16.26
CA GLN A 232 -3.41 -0.74 16.11
C GLN A 232 -3.48 -2.08 15.39
N VAL A 233 -2.46 -2.33 14.58
CA VAL A 233 -2.17 -3.65 14.01
C VAL A 233 -0.72 -4.01 14.27
N ILE A 234 -0.40 -5.30 14.24
CA ILE A 234 0.95 -5.83 14.46
C ILE A 234 1.43 -6.50 13.20
N GLN A 235 2.52 -5.98 12.64
CA GLN A 235 3.22 -6.61 11.53
C GLN A 235 4.19 -7.68 12.03
N LYS A 236 4.17 -8.85 11.38
CA LYS A 236 5.14 -9.91 11.67
C LYS A 236 6.56 -9.45 11.30
N PRO A 237 7.57 -9.79 12.12
CA PRO A 237 8.96 -9.49 11.80
C PRO A 237 9.39 -10.11 10.46
N TYR A 238 10.21 -9.37 9.72
CA TYR A 238 10.87 -9.83 8.50
C TYR A 238 12.27 -9.21 8.41
N ASP A 239 13.15 -9.77 7.58
CA ASP A 239 14.45 -9.15 7.30
C ASP A 239 14.30 -8.15 6.13
N PRO A 240 14.34 -6.82 6.38
CA PRO A 240 14.22 -5.80 5.33
C PRO A 240 15.43 -5.82 4.38
N TYR A 241 16.59 -6.30 4.84
CA TYR A 241 17.86 -6.31 4.12
C TYR A 241 18.17 -7.66 3.47
N ARG A 242 17.21 -8.59 3.50
CA ARG A 242 17.38 -9.98 3.03
C ARG A 242 18.00 -10.05 1.63
N ASP A 243 17.57 -9.18 0.74
CA ASP A 243 18.14 -9.03 -0.59
C ASP A 243 18.13 -7.56 -1.04
N GLY A 244 19.12 -7.17 -1.83
CA GLY A 244 19.19 -5.81 -2.39
C GLY A 244 18.17 -5.57 -3.51
N GLU A 245 17.48 -6.61 -4.01
CA GLU A 245 16.49 -6.44 -5.08
C GLU A 245 15.23 -5.73 -4.55
N ARG A 246 14.84 -6.01 -3.29
CA ARG A 246 13.80 -5.25 -2.60
C ARG A 246 14.11 -3.76 -2.60
N ALA A 247 15.29 -3.37 -2.13
CA ALA A 247 15.73 -1.97 -2.09
C ALA A 247 15.67 -1.30 -3.47
N ARG A 248 16.12 -2.00 -4.53
CA ARG A 248 16.01 -1.50 -5.92
C ARG A 248 14.57 -1.34 -6.39
N SER A 249 13.68 -2.22 -5.97
CA SER A 249 12.28 -2.25 -6.40
C SER A 249 11.41 -1.22 -5.68
N GLU A 250 11.83 -0.77 -4.50
CA GLU A 250 11.12 0.22 -3.69
C GLU A 250 11.51 1.66 -4.05
N GLU A 251 12.81 1.90 -4.31
CA GLU A 251 13.38 3.25 -4.34
C GLU A 251 12.66 4.25 -5.27
N PHE A 252 12.15 3.81 -6.43
CA PHE A 252 11.42 4.74 -7.32
C PHE A 252 10.07 5.17 -6.73
N GLY A 253 9.30 4.24 -6.18
CA GLY A 253 8.03 4.57 -5.53
C GLY A 253 8.25 5.36 -4.25
N ASP A 254 9.26 4.98 -3.47
CA ASP A 254 9.64 5.67 -2.24
C ASP A 254 10.08 7.12 -2.51
N THR A 255 10.95 7.33 -3.51
CA THR A 255 11.38 8.67 -3.93
C THR A 255 10.20 9.55 -4.34
N LEU A 256 9.25 8.99 -5.09
CA LEU A 256 8.07 9.76 -5.51
C LEU A 256 7.16 10.06 -4.32
N ALA A 257 6.89 9.08 -3.46
CA ALA A 257 6.03 9.23 -2.28
C ALA A 257 6.61 10.26 -1.30
N GLU A 258 7.85 10.07 -0.86
CA GLU A 258 8.58 10.99 0.03
C GLU A 258 8.68 12.39 -0.59
N GLY A 259 8.91 12.48 -1.91
CA GLY A 259 8.96 13.74 -2.64
C GLY A 259 7.64 14.50 -2.63
N LEU A 260 6.52 13.83 -2.91
CA LEU A 260 5.22 14.49 -2.90
C LEU A 260 4.79 14.85 -1.48
N PHE A 261 5.00 13.96 -0.51
CA PHE A 261 4.59 14.20 0.87
C PHE A 261 5.47 15.24 1.57
N SER A 262 6.73 15.38 1.15
CA SER A 262 7.58 16.51 1.53
C SER A 262 7.02 17.85 1.06
N LEU A 263 6.54 17.96 -0.18
CA LEU A 263 5.86 19.17 -0.67
C LEU A 263 4.65 19.52 0.20
N LEU A 264 3.75 18.55 0.39
CA LEU A 264 2.54 18.73 1.18
C LEU A 264 2.87 19.13 2.62
N THR A 265 3.88 18.50 3.22
CA THR A 265 4.38 18.81 4.56
C THR A 265 4.85 20.26 4.66
N THR A 266 5.37 20.83 3.58
CA THR A 266 5.79 22.25 3.54
C THR A 266 4.68 23.23 3.14
N GLY A 267 3.42 22.77 3.04
CA GLY A 267 2.28 23.60 2.67
C GLY A 267 2.16 23.89 1.17
N LYS A 268 2.92 23.18 0.34
CA LYS A 268 2.84 23.24 -1.12
C LYS A 268 1.87 22.20 -1.66
N ASP A 269 1.45 22.35 -2.90
CA ASP A 269 0.53 21.41 -3.54
C ASP A 269 1.25 20.52 -4.58
N LEU A 270 0.53 19.56 -5.18
CA LEU A 270 1.14 18.63 -6.14
C LEU A 270 1.51 19.29 -7.48
N THR A 271 1.05 20.50 -7.77
CA THR A 271 1.42 21.25 -8.98
C THR A 271 2.83 21.83 -8.86
N ASP A 272 3.33 22.00 -7.64
CA ASP A 272 4.71 22.42 -7.35
C ASP A 272 5.75 21.33 -7.63
N ALA A 273 5.33 20.08 -7.90
CA ALA A 273 6.18 18.94 -8.23
C ALA A 273 6.78 19.02 -9.66
N THR A 274 7.40 20.16 -9.96
CA THR A 274 8.02 20.53 -11.24
C THR A 274 9.39 19.87 -11.43
N ASP A 275 9.95 19.97 -12.64
CA ASP A 275 11.32 19.50 -12.93
C ASP A 275 12.35 20.14 -11.98
N ALA A 276 12.21 21.45 -11.71
CA ALA A 276 13.09 22.18 -10.79
C ALA A 276 12.98 21.65 -9.35
N TYR A 277 11.76 21.34 -8.90
CA TYR A 277 11.54 20.70 -7.60
C TYR A 277 12.25 19.34 -7.53
N TRP A 278 12.03 18.48 -8.52
CA TRP A 278 12.61 17.14 -8.54
C TRP A 278 14.14 17.15 -8.62
N ARG A 279 14.77 18.13 -9.27
CA ARG A 279 16.24 18.29 -9.21
C ARG A 279 16.72 18.42 -7.77
N VAL A 280 16.17 19.38 -7.04
CA VAL A 280 16.55 19.64 -5.64
C VAL A 280 16.21 18.44 -4.75
N PHE A 281 15.00 17.87 -4.89
CA PHE A 281 14.58 16.75 -4.05
C PHE A 281 15.43 15.50 -4.29
N LEU A 282 15.75 15.17 -5.54
CA LEU A 282 16.57 13.99 -5.85
C LEU A 282 18.00 14.13 -5.31
N ASP A 283 18.57 15.33 -5.32
CA ASP A 283 19.88 15.56 -4.71
C ASP A 283 19.82 15.35 -3.20
N LYS A 284 18.78 15.87 -2.52
CA LYS A 284 18.55 15.58 -1.10
C LYS A 284 18.37 14.10 -0.83
N ARG A 285 17.55 13.40 -1.60
CA ARG A 285 17.30 11.96 -1.44
C ARG A 285 18.59 11.14 -1.57
N ARG A 286 19.46 11.49 -2.51
CA ARG A 286 20.77 10.84 -2.68
C ARG A 286 21.71 11.12 -1.52
N SER A 287 21.77 12.37 -1.05
CA SER A 287 22.53 12.74 0.14
C SER A 287 22.03 11.98 1.38
N PHE A 288 20.71 11.87 1.55
CA PHE A 288 20.13 11.08 2.64
C PHE A 288 20.56 9.62 2.60
N ILE A 289 20.50 8.95 1.44
CA ILE A 289 20.95 7.55 1.32
C ILE A 289 22.45 7.41 1.66
N ALA A 290 23.28 8.37 1.25
CA ALA A 290 24.71 8.38 1.57
C ALA A 290 24.96 8.56 3.08
N GLU A 291 24.24 9.47 3.73
CA GLU A 291 24.32 9.66 5.18
C GLU A 291 23.89 8.41 5.95
N VAL A 292 22.79 7.77 5.55
CA VAL A 292 22.33 6.51 6.16
C VAL A 292 23.37 5.40 5.98
N LEU A 293 24.07 5.37 4.85
CA LEU A 293 25.16 4.43 4.63
C LEU A 293 26.33 4.66 5.60
N GLU A 294 26.73 5.91 5.82
CA GLU A 294 27.77 6.26 6.80
C GLU A 294 27.33 5.94 8.25
N MET A 295 26.06 6.18 8.58
CA MET A 295 25.49 5.80 9.88
C MET A 295 25.51 4.27 10.05
N ALA A 296 25.13 3.50 9.03
CA ALA A 296 25.13 2.04 9.06
C ALA A 296 26.53 1.45 9.26
N GLU A 297 27.59 2.12 8.76
CA GLU A 297 28.99 1.68 8.97
C GLU A 297 29.44 1.78 10.42
N THR A 298 28.84 2.68 11.21
CA THR A 298 29.21 2.91 12.62
C THR A 298 28.16 2.42 13.63
N ALA A 299 26.97 2.05 13.17
CA ALA A 299 25.89 1.55 14.01
C ALA A 299 26.28 0.28 14.80
N PRO A 300 25.75 0.04 16.01
CA PRO A 300 26.07 -1.12 16.83
C PRO A 300 25.35 -2.41 16.36
N LEU A 301 25.58 -2.81 15.11
CA LEU A 301 24.98 -3.99 14.46
C LEU A 301 25.96 -5.17 14.42
N THR A 302 25.45 -6.39 14.30
CA THR A 302 26.32 -7.53 13.97
C THR A 302 26.93 -7.36 12.58
N GLU A 303 28.11 -7.94 12.35
CA GLU A 303 28.80 -7.85 11.06
C GLU A 303 27.93 -8.34 9.89
N ALA A 304 27.16 -9.41 10.14
CA ALA A 304 26.26 -9.98 9.14
C ALA A 304 25.08 -9.05 8.82
N GLU A 305 24.46 -8.42 9.82
CA GLU A 305 23.37 -7.44 9.63
C GLU A 305 23.89 -6.18 8.93
N ARG A 306 25.02 -5.63 9.40
CA ARG A 306 25.68 -4.47 8.79
C ARG A 306 25.97 -4.72 7.30
N SER A 307 26.56 -5.87 6.98
CA SER A 307 26.86 -6.26 5.59
C SER A 307 25.60 -6.29 4.72
N ARG A 308 24.50 -6.88 5.21
CA ARG A 308 23.22 -6.92 4.46
C ARG A 308 22.63 -5.53 4.28
N MET A 309 22.61 -4.71 5.34
CA MET A 309 22.12 -3.33 5.30
C MET A 309 22.91 -2.47 4.30
N ILE A 310 24.25 -2.54 4.32
CA ILE A 310 25.12 -1.82 3.38
C ILE A 310 24.84 -2.25 1.93
N ILE A 311 24.68 -3.55 1.66
CA ILE A 311 24.33 -4.05 0.33
C ILE A 311 22.99 -3.45 -0.14
N ALA A 312 22.00 -3.41 0.75
CA ALA A 312 20.67 -2.89 0.46
C ALA A 312 20.68 -1.37 0.24
N LEU A 313 21.46 -0.61 1.01
CA LEU A 313 21.63 0.84 0.83
C LEU A 313 22.35 1.17 -0.47
N LYS A 314 23.45 0.47 -0.80
CA LYS A 314 24.14 0.63 -2.09
C LYS A 314 23.22 0.30 -3.27
N ALA A 315 22.35 -0.69 -3.10
CA ALA A 315 21.33 -1.06 -4.07
C ALA A 315 20.29 0.05 -4.31
N ALA A 316 19.76 0.64 -3.24
CA ALA A 316 18.86 1.80 -3.32
C ALA A 316 19.58 3.02 -3.93
N GLY A 317 20.79 3.36 -3.45
CA GLY A 317 21.57 4.48 -3.97
C GLY A 317 21.87 4.34 -5.47
N GLY A 318 22.31 3.16 -5.92
CA GLY A 318 22.51 2.88 -7.33
C GLY A 318 21.23 2.98 -8.16
N ARG A 319 20.07 2.69 -7.57
CA ARG A 319 18.77 2.90 -8.22
C ARG A 319 18.39 4.38 -8.28
N SER A 320 18.60 5.12 -7.20
CA SER A 320 18.31 6.55 -7.07
C SER A 320 19.06 7.39 -8.10
N MET A 321 20.29 7.01 -8.44
CA MET A 321 21.08 7.65 -9.51
C MET A 321 20.47 7.54 -10.91
N LEU A 322 19.58 6.57 -11.14
CA LEU A 322 18.89 6.41 -12.43
C LEU A 322 17.62 7.27 -12.52
N ILE A 323 17.10 7.75 -11.38
CA ILE A 323 15.88 8.55 -11.34
C ILE A 323 16.22 9.97 -11.81
N LYS A 324 15.53 10.41 -12.87
CA LYS A 324 15.71 11.73 -13.47
C LYS A 324 14.53 12.64 -13.14
N PRO A 325 14.76 13.95 -12.93
CA PRO A 325 13.69 14.91 -12.68
C PRO A 325 12.56 14.88 -13.72
N ASP A 326 12.90 14.85 -15.00
CA ASP A 326 11.93 14.81 -16.11
C ASP A 326 11.09 13.52 -16.08
N PHE A 327 11.67 12.42 -15.62
CA PHE A 327 10.98 11.15 -15.50
C PHE A 327 9.96 11.17 -14.37
N CYS A 328 10.26 11.82 -13.25
CA CYS A 328 9.29 12.04 -12.17
C CYS A 328 8.09 12.86 -12.66
N VAL A 329 8.33 13.98 -13.36
CA VAL A 329 7.26 14.82 -13.93
C VAL A 329 6.38 14.02 -14.89
N ARG A 330 6.99 13.32 -15.85
CA ARG A 330 6.27 12.48 -16.82
C ARG A 330 5.49 11.36 -16.14
N TYR A 331 6.02 10.80 -15.05
CA TYR A 331 5.29 9.80 -14.27
C TYR A 331 4.05 10.38 -13.62
N LEU A 332 4.14 11.56 -12.99
CA LEU A 332 3.00 12.22 -12.36
C LEU A 332 1.92 12.62 -13.39
N GLU A 333 2.32 13.06 -14.58
CA GLU A 333 1.39 13.32 -15.68
C GLU A 333 0.65 12.05 -16.11
N ALA A 334 1.37 10.95 -16.27
CA ALA A 334 0.78 9.65 -16.59
C ALA A 334 -0.16 9.17 -15.49
N TRP A 335 0.23 9.31 -14.22
CA TRP A 335 -0.61 8.99 -13.07
C TRP A 335 -1.90 9.81 -13.03
N ARG A 336 -1.85 11.13 -13.26
CA ARG A 336 -3.04 11.99 -13.35
C ARG A 336 -3.96 11.59 -14.52
N ALA A 337 -3.39 11.17 -15.66
CA ALA A 337 -4.17 10.62 -16.76
C ALA A 337 -4.84 9.30 -16.39
N ASP A 338 -4.15 8.43 -15.65
CA ASP A 338 -4.66 7.15 -15.18
C ASP A 338 -5.82 7.29 -14.20
N ARG A 339 -5.84 8.33 -13.36
CA ARG A 339 -7.01 8.65 -12.51
C ARG A 339 -8.28 8.79 -13.34
N ARG A 340 -8.20 9.51 -14.47
CA ARG A 340 -9.34 9.71 -15.39
C ARG A 340 -9.70 8.44 -16.14
N ILE A 341 -8.73 7.57 -16.43
CA ILE A 341 -8.98 6.24 -16.99
C ILE A 341 -9.75 5.38 -15.98
N TRP A 342 -9.28 5.35 -14.74
CA TRP A 342 -9.91 4.57 -13.66
C TRP A 342 -11.33 5.04 -13.35
N GLN A 343 -11.55 6.35 -13.19
CA GLN A 343 -12.88 6.91 -12.95
C GLN A 343 -13.88 6.53 -14.05
N ARG A 344 -13.48 6.61 -15.33
CA ARG A 344 -14.33 6.16 -16.44
C ARG A 344 -14.59 4.65 -16.39
N HIS A 345 -13.58 3.86 -16.05
CA HIS A 345 -13.71 2.41 -15.93
C HIS A 345 -14.67 2.01 -14.80
N VAL A 346 -14.58 2.66 -13.64
CA VAL A 346 -15.50 2.48 -12.51
C VAL A 346 -16.94 2.81 -12.93
N ALA A 347 -17.19 3.98 -13.54
CA ALA A 347 -18.53 4.38 -13.98
C ALA A 347 -19.13 3.42 -15.02
N GLN A 348 -18.32 2.94 -15.97
CA GLN A 348 -18.75 1.96 -16.97
C GLN A 348 -19.06 0.60 -16.34
N THR A 349 -18.25 0.18 -15.37
CA THR A 349 -18.41 -1.10 -14.66
C THR A 349 -19.68 -1.07 -13.82
N GLU A 350 -19.87 -0.02 -13.02
CA GLU A 350 -21.07 0.18 -12.22
C GLU A 350 -22.33 0.10 -13.10
N HIS A 351 -22.36 0.81 -14.22
CA HIS A 351 -23.47 0.74 -15.18
C HIS A 351 -23.68 -0.68 -15.75
N ARG A 352 -22.61 -1.38 -16.13
CA ARG A 352 -22.67 -2.72 -16.73
C ARG A 352 -23.22 -3.77 -15.77
N TYR A 353 -22.86 -3.68 -14.49
CA TYR A 353 -23.20 -4.68 -13.47
C TYR A 353 -24.31 -4.24 -12.52
N GLN A 354 -24.89 -3.05 -12.71
CA GLN A 354 -26.07 -2.57 -11.97
C GLN A 354 -27.21 -3.60 -11.94
N ARG A 355 -27.41 -4.33 -13.04
CA ARG A 355 -28.31 -5.49 -13.11
C ARG A 355 -27.48 -6.78 -13.09
N GLY A 356 -27.57 -7.51 -11.98
CA GLY A 356 -26.92 -8.81 -11.77
C GLY A 356 -25.75 -8.80 -10.77
N GLY A 357 -25.24 -7.62 -10.39
CA GLY A 357 -24.29 -7.45 -9.29
C GLY A 357 -23.04 -8.33 -9.38
N LEU A 358 -22.58 -8.79 -8.22
CA LEU A 358 -21.37 -9.60 -8.07
C LEU A 358 -21.46 -10.93 -8.82
N GLU A 359 -22.61 -11.62 -8.80
CA GLU A 359 -22.78 -12.89 -9.51
C GLU A 359 -22.56 -12.76 -11.01
N LYS A 360 -23.13 -11.71 -11.63
CA LYS A 360 -22.93 -11.45 -13.05
C LYS A 360 -21.47 -11.11 -13.35
N LEU A 361 -20.80 -10.32 -12.51
CA LEU A 361 -19.36 -10.05 -12.69
C LEU A 361 -18.57 -11.36 -12.64
N LEU A 362 -18.79 -12.17 -11.62
CA LEU A 362 -18.13 -13.47 -11.44
C LEU A 362 -18.40 -14.40 -12.62
N ALA A 363 -19.61 -14.41 -13.17
CA ALA A 363 -19.95 -15.15 -14.39
C ALA A 363 -19.18 -14.65 -15.60
N ASP A 364 -19.18 -13.33 -15.84
CA ASP A 364 -18.48 -12.69 -16.96
C ASP A 364 -16.97 -12.96 -16.95
N ILE A 365 -16.37 -13.09 -15.76
CA ILE A 365 -14.93 -13.34 -15.60
C ILE A 365 -14.58 -14.81 -15.32
N GLY A 366 -15.56 -15.72 -15.45
CA GLY A 366 -15.36 -17.16 -15.32
C GLY A 366 -15.07 -17.66 -13.90
N LEU A 367 -15.41 -16.86 -12.88
CA LEU A 367 -15.15 -17.12 -11.46
C LEU A 367 -16.39 -17.59 -10.67
N MET A 368 -17.50 -17.97 -11.33
CA MET A 368 -18.68 -18.46 -10.59
C MET A 368 -18.38 -19.67 -9.70
N HIS A 369 -17.42 -20.51 -10.11
CA HIS A 369 -16.99 -21.67 -9.31
C HIS A 369 -16.16 -21.28 -8.08
N CYS A 370 -15.64 -20.05 -8.02
CA CYS A 370 -14.84 -19.50 -6.93
C CYS A 370 -15.69 -18.85 -5.82
N TYR A 371 -17.01 -18.77 -6.01
CA TYR A 371 -17.94 -18.18 -5.05
C TYR A 371 -18.91 -19.24 -4.52
N ARG A 372 -18.84 -19.50 -3.22
CA ARG A 372 -19.85 -20.24 -2.46
C ARG A 372 -20.01 -19.57 -1.08
N GLY A 373 -20.59 -18.38 -1.08
CA GLY A 373 -21.23 -17.82 0.10
C GLY A 373 -22.72 -18.16 0.07
N ALA A 374 -23.31 -18.54 1.20
CA ALA A 374 -24.76 -18.47 1.32
C ALA A 374 -25.15 -16.99 1.25
N ILE A 375 -26.07 -16.64 0.35
CA ILE A 375 -26.76 -15.34 0.38
C ILE A 375 -27.57 -15.27 1.68
#